data_AF-A0A2N1RXK2-F1
#
_entry.id   AF-A0A2N1RXK2-F1
#
_cell.length_a   1.000
_cell.length_b   1.000
_cell.length_c   1.000
_cell.angle_alpha   90.00
_cell.angle_beta   90.00
_cell.angle_gamma   90.00
#
_symmetry.space_group_name_H-M   'P 1'
#
loop_
_entity.id
_entity.type
_entity.pdbx_description
1 polymer ?
#
loop_
_entity_poly.entity_id
_entity_poly.type
_entity_poly.pdbx_seq_one_letter_code
_entity_poly.pdbx_strand_id
1 'polypeptide(L)'
;MLNVKISGIALFLLILLSCYPDAESEKSEMEKTDKCFSEMNLSIVHNYLKQQISTGNTPYYKYDGYELYIDEEITIFLKDKGYTLAVINKKNGIVSLAVLQKNNERIVKTATGIFCRILLMAKE
;
A
#
# COMPACT_ATOMS: atom_id res chain seq x y z
N MET A 1 -44.07 -53.40 -30.12
CA MET A 1 -42.70 -53.12 -30.64
C MET A 1 -42.57 -51.62 -30.84
N LEU A 2 -41.37 -51.08 -30.55
CA LEU A 2 -40.92 -49.67 -30.66
C LEU A 2 -41.56 -48.69 -29.67
N ASN A 3 -40.85 -47.73 -29.06
CA ASN A 3 -39.45 -47.56 -28.66
C ASN A 3 -39.46 -46.22 -27.90
N VAL A 4 -38.88 -46.18 -26.71
CA VAL A 4 -38.69 -44.95 -25.94
C VAL A 4 -37.77 -44.00 -26.72
N LYS A 5 -38.21 -42.75 -26.92
CA LYS A 5 -37.29 -41.63 -27.17
C LYS A 5 -37.72 -40.44 -26.32
N ILE A 6 -37.22 -40.44 -25.08
CA ILE A 6 -37.16 -39.25 -24.23
C ILE A 6 -36.23 -38.28 -24.96
N SER A 7 -36.83 -37.29 -25.62
CA SER A 7 -36.08 -36.21 -26.26
C SER A 7 -35.59 -35.28 -25.16
N GLY A 8 -34.33 -35.51 -24.75
CA GLY A 8 -33.59 -34.64 -23.86
C GLY A 8 -33.34 -33.31 -24.55
N ILE A 9 -34.22 -32.34 -24.33
CA ILE A 9 -33.96 -30.94 -24.68
C ILE A 9 -34.49 -30.07 -23.54
N ALA A 10 -33.58 -29.24 -23.03
CA ALA A 10 -33.80 -28.10 -22.15
C ALA A 10 -33.92 -28.34 -20.63
N LEU A 11 -33.19 -29.33 -20.09
CA LEU A 11 -32.58 -29.18 -18.75
C LEU A 11 -31.32 -28.27 -18.86
N PHE A 12 -31.48 -27.08 -19.44
CA PHE A 12 -30.38 -26.15 -19.74
C PHE A 12 -30.76 -24.69 -19.40
N LEU A 13 -31.73 -24.53 -18.49
CA LEU A 13 -32.23 -23.22 -18.03
C LEU A 13 -32.00 -22.97 -16.53
N LEU A 14 -31.20 -23.80 -15.85
CA LEU A 14 -30.89 -23.67 -14.42
C LEU A 14 -29.39 -23.50 -14.10
N ILE A 15 -28.52 -23.32 -15.11
CA ILE A 15 -27.06 -23.18 -14.93
C ILE A 15 -26.59 -21.72 -15.17
N LEU A 16 -27.50 -20.75 -15.28
CA LEU A 16 -27.12 -19.33 -15.44
C LEU A 16 -27.20 -18.50 -14.15
N LEU A 17 -27.40 -19.13 -12.99
CA LEU A 17 -27.57 -18.44 -11.70
C LEU A 17 -26.46 -18.69 -10.67
N SER A 18 -25.37 -19.39 -11.03
CA SER A 18 -24.26 -19.69 -10.10
C SER A 18 -22.89 -19.17 -10.54
N CYS A 19 -22.83 -18.30 -11.56
CA CYS A 19 -21.61 -17.61 -11.98
C CYS A 19 -21.74 -16.09 -11.87
N TYR A 20 -22.36 -15.62 -10.78
CA TYR A 20 -21.94 -14.35 -10.21
C TYR A 20 -20.99 -14.73 -9.08
N PRO A 21 -19.65 -14.59 -9.25
CA PRO A 21 -18.88 -14.26 -8.08
C PRO A 21 -19.53 -12.98 -7.55
N ASP A 22 -20.02 -13.04 -6.32
CA ASP A 22 -20.17 -11.83 -5.52
C ASP A 22 -18.83 -11.11 -5.62
N ALA A 23 -18.75 -10.14 -6.53
CA ALA A 23 -17.88 -9.02 -6.37
C ALA A 23 -18.49 -8.22 -5.22
N GLU A 24 -18.50 -8.82 -4.02
CA GLU A 24 -18.20 -8.09 -2.81
C GLU A 24 -16.87 -7.42 -3.11
N SER A 25 -17.02 -6.22 -3.66
CA SER A 25 -16.00 -5.22 -3.68
C SER A 25 -15.62 -5.09 -2.21
N GLU A 26 -14.58 -5.83 -1.82
CA GLU A 26 -13.44 -5.19 -1.21
C GLU A 26 -13.19 -3.90 -2.02
N LYS A 27 -13.93 -2.84 -1.72
CA LYS A 27 -13.37 -1.54 -1.39
C LYS A 27 -12.67 -1.73 -0.04
N SER A 28 -11.79 -2.72 0.09
CA SER A 28 -10.37 -2.59 -0.25
C SER A 28 -9.88 -1.32 0.40
N GLU A 29 -9.29 -1.47 1.58
CA GLU A 29 -8.53 -0.44 2.28
C GLU A 29 -7.52 0.28 1.37
N MET A 30 -7.26 -0.25 0.17
CA MET A 30 -6.43 0.28 -0.88
C MET A 30 -7.02 1.51 -1.61
N GLU A 31 -8.34 1.75 -1.58
CA GLU A 31 -8.91 3.00 -2.13
C GLU A 31 -8.71 4.20 -1.17
N LYS A 32 -8.38 3.96 0.11
CA LYS A 32 -8.01 5.02 1.07
C LYS A 32 -6.55 5.45 0.97
N THR A 33 -5.70 4.75 0.19
CA THR A 33 -4.31 5.15 -0.03
C THR A 33 -4.13 6.26 -1.08
N ASP A 34 -5.20 6.69 -1.74
CA ASP A 34 -5.15 7.86 -2.61
C ASP A 34 -5.11 9.16 -1.77
N LYS A 35 -3.87 9.63 -1.55
CA LYS A 35 -3.44 10.93 -1.01
C LYS A 35 -3.43 11.10 0.52
N CYS A 36 -2.77 10.20 1.25
CA CYS A 36 -2.41 10.48 2.64
C CYS A 36 -1.24 11.49 2.79
N PHE A 37 -0.49 11.76 1.71
CA PHE A 37 0.58 12.76 1.75
C PHE A 37 0.03 14.19 1.77
N SER A 38 0.51 14.97 2.74
CA SER A 38 0.42 16.43 2.81
C SER A 38 1.60 16.93 3.64
N GLU A 39 1.98 18.20 3.52
CA GLU A 39 3.07 18.76 4.35
C GLU A 39 2.80 18.63 5.86
N MET A 40 1.52 18.77 6.24
CA MET A 40 1.08 18.58 7.61
C MET A 40 1.25 17.12 8.06
N ASN A 41 0.80 16.17 7.25
CA ASN A 41 0.94 14.74 7.56
C ASN A 41 2.42 14.32 7.56
N LEU A 42 3.25 14.91 6.70
CA LEU A 42 4.70 14.69 6.72
C LEU A 42 5.31 15.13 8.05
N SER A 43 4.92 16.30 8.55
CA SER A 43 5.38 16.78 9.85
C SER A 43 4.93 15.87 11.00
N ILE A 44 3.69 15.35 10.95
CA ILE A 44 3.17 14.39 11.93
C ILE A 44 4.00 13.09 11.91
N VAL A 45 4.17 12.50 10.73
CA VAL A 45 4.93 11.25 10.56
C VAL A 45 6.39 11.44 10.98
N HIS A 46 7.03 12.54 10.59
CA HIS A 46 8.41 12.83 10.96
C HIS A 46 8.60 12.94 12.47
N ASN A 47 7.72 13.66 13.17
CA ASN A 47 7.76 13.77 14.63
C ASN A 47 7.55 12.42 15.32
N TYR A 48 6.59 11.62 14.84
CA TYR A 48 6.38 10.27 15.33
C TYR A 48 7.64 9.42 15.17
N LEU A 49 8.25 9.42 13.98
CA LEU A 49 9.48 8.68 13.71
C LEU A 49 10.62 9.16 14.62
N LYS A 50 10.78 10.48 14.80
CA LYS A 50 11.79 11.07 15.69
C LYS A 50 11.64 10.56 17.11
N GLN A 51 10.42 10.51 17.63
CA GLN A 51 10.12 9.98 18.95
C GLN A 51 10.47 8.49 19.04
N GLN A 52 10.01 7.67 18.10
CA GLN A 52 10.27 6.21 18.10
C GLN A 52 11.76 5.89 18.01
N ILE A 53 12.50 6.58 17.14
CA ILE A 53 13.96 6.47 16.98
C ILE A 53 14.67 6.81 18.30
N SER A 54 14.27 7.92 18.94
CA SER A 54 14.84 8.35 20.22
C SER A 54 14.51 7.37 21.35
N THR A 55 13.28 6.87 21.44
CA THR A 55 12.87 5.89 22.45
C THR A 55 13.58 4.55 22.28
N GLY A 56 13.75 4.10 21.03
CA GLY A 56 14.46 2.86 20.72
C GLY A 56 15.98 2.95 20.85
N ASN A 57 16.55 4.16 20.95
CA ASN A 57 18.00 4.41 20.86
C ASN A 57 18.63 3.74 19.63
N THR A 58 17.97 3.88 18.48
CA THR A 58 18.41 3.34 17.19
C THR A 58 18.54 4.48 16.17
N PRO A 59 19.29 4.30 15.07
CA PRO A 59 19.43 5.36 14.06
C PRO A 59 18.24 5.44 13.08
N TYR A 60 17.27 4.51 13.15
CA TYR A 60 16.12 4.42 12.26
C TYR A 60 14.95 3.72 12.92
N TYR A 61 13.74 3.94 12.41
CA TYR A 61 12.55 3.17 12.78
C TYR A 61 12.36 2.01 11.82
N LYS A 62 12.11 0.79 12.32
CA LYS A 62 11.88 -0.39 11.47
C LYS A 62 10.39 -0.67 11.33
N TYR A 63 9.91 -0.75 10.09
CA TYR A 63 8.52 -1.06 9.78
C TYR A 63 8.42 -1.99 8.58
N ASP A 64 7.74 -3.12 8.75
CA ASP A 64 7.51 -4.12 7.69
C ASP A 64 8.77 -4.52 6.90
N GLY A 65 9.89 -4.67 7.62
CA GLY A 65 11.19 -5.02 7.02
C GLY A 65 11.97 -3.84 6.44
N TYR A 66 11.37 -2.65 6.33
CA TYR A 66 12.03 -1.43 5.87
C TYR A 66 12.61 -0.60 7.01
N GLU A 67 13.64 0.17 6.68
CA GLU A 67 14.29 1.10 7.60
C GLU A 67 13.90 2.53 7.22
N LEU A 68 13.31 3.26 8.15
CA LEU A 68 12.94 4.67 7.99
C LEU A 68 13.93 5.55 8.75
N TYR A 69 14.77 6.24 8.00
CA TYR A 69 15.67 7.26 8.52
C TYR A 69 15.03 8.64 8.36
N ILE A 70 15.36 9.55 9.26
CA ILE A 70 14.94 10.94 9.18
C ILE A 70 16.15 11.88 9.26
N ASP A 71 16.05 13.05 8.64
CA ASP A 71 17.00 14.15 8.84
C ASP A 71 16.35 15.34 9.56
N GLU A 72 17.13 16.42 9.75
CA GLU A 72 16.65 17.65 10.39
C GLU A 72 15.74 18.49 9.49
N GLU A 73 15.75 18.28 8.17
CA GLU A 73 14.99 19.05 7.18
C GLU A 73 13.57 18.50 6.92
N ILE A 74 13.08 17.61 7.79
CA ILE A 74 11.80 16.91 7.63
C ILE A 74 11.79 16.07 6.34
N THR A 75 12.89 15.36 6.09
CA THR A 75 12.96 14.31 5.08
C THR A 75 12.90 12.94 5.73
N ILE A 76 12.21 12.02 5.08
CA ILE A 76 12.19 10.59 5.43
C ILE A 76 12.82 9.81 4.30
N PHE A 77 13.79 8.95 4.63
CA PHE A 77 14.43 8.04 3.69
C PHE A 77 13.94 6.63 3.99
N LEU A 78 13.28 6.01 3.01
CA LEU A 78 12.90 4.60 3.08
C LEU A 78 14.02 3.76 2.48
N LYS A 79 14.60 2.88 3.30
CA LYS A 79 15.68 1.98 2.88
C LYS A 79 15.28 0.51 2.99
N ASP A 80 15.88 -0.29 2.13
CA ASP A 80 15.90 -1.76 2.20
C ASP A 80 17.35 -2.22 2.08
N LYS A 81 17.82 -3.00 3.06
CA LYS A 81 19.20 -3.52 3.13
C LYS A 81 20.27 -2.44 2.91
N GLY A 82 20.10 -1.27 3.51
CA GLY A 82 21.03 -0.15 3.39
C GLY A 82 20.92 0.71 2.13
N TYR A 83 20.11 0.34 1.14
CA TYR A 83 19.89 1.13 -0.07
C TYR A 83 18.65 2.00 0.06
N THR A 84 18.78 3.30 -0.25
CA THR A 84 17.62 4.21 -0.31
C THR A 84 16.75 3.88 -1.52
N LEU A 85 15.50 3.49 -1.26
CA LEU A 85 14.51 3.21 -2.29
C LEU A 85 13.71 4.46 -2.63
N ALA A 86 13.25 5.17 -1.59
CA ALA A 86 12.41 6.35 -1.73
C ALA A 86 12.82 7.46 -0.75
N VAL A 87 12.51 8.69 -1.14
CA VAL A 87 12.67 9.90 -0.34
C VAL A 87 11.31 10.57 -0.23
N ILE A 88 10.95 11.00 0.98
CA ILE A 88 9.71 11.70 1.26
C ILE A 88 10.05 13.07 1.85
N ASN A 89 9.71 14.14 1.15
CA ASN A 89 9.95 15.50 1.62
C ASN A 89 8.88 16.47 1.12
N LYS A 90 8.91 17.70 1.64
CA LYS A 90 7.94 18.75 1.28
C LYS A 90 7.98 19.11 -0.21
N LYS A 91 9.19 19.23 -0.77
CA LYS A 91 9.40 19.75 -2.13
C LYS A 91 8.86 18.81 -3.21
N ASN A 92 9.10 17.51 -3.06
CA ASN A 92 8.87 16.52 -4.12
C ASN A 92 7.78 15.50 -3.76
N GLY A 93 7.26 15.51 -2.54
CA GLY A 93 6.37 14.46 -2.06
C GLY A 93 7.11 13.14 -1.85
N ILE A 94 6.50 12.03 -2.27
CA ILE A 94 7.07 10.69 -2.20
C ILE A 94 7.71 10.35 -3.55
N VAL A 95 9.03 10.26 -3.60
CA VAL A 95 9.78 9.98 -4.83
C VAL A 95 10.62 8.73 -4.70
N SER A 96 10.61 7.89 -5.73
CA SER A 96 11.51 6.74 -5.86
C SER A 96 12.82 7.13 -6.55
N LEU A 97 13.93 6.52 -6.11
CA LEU A 97 15.25 6.66 -6.75
C LEU A 97 15.49 5.67 -7.90
N ALA A 98 14.55 4.74 -8.14
CA ALA A 98 14.68 3.78 -9.24
C ALA A 98 14.55 4.44 -10.62
N VAL A 99 15.48 4.09 -11.52
CA VAL A 99 15.53 4.56 -12.92
C VAL A 99 14.45 3.90 -13.79
N LEU A 100 14.19 2.61 -13.58
CA LEU A 100 13.19 1.88 -14.36
C LEU A 100 11.78 2.24 -13.88
N GLN A 101 10.92 2.71 -14.80
CA GLN A 101 9.57 3.20 -14.48
C GLN A 101 8.73 2.19 -13.68
N LYS A 102 8.71 0.91 -14.08
CA LYS A 102 7.96 -0.14 -13.37
C LYS A 102 8.41 -0.30 -11.92
N ASN A 103 9.72 -0.17 -11.66
CA ASN A 103 10.24 -0.22 -10.30
C ASN A 103 9.92 1.08 -9.55
N ASN A 104 9.93 2.22 -10.25
CA ASN A 104 9.57 3.51 -9.69
C ASN A 104 8.13 3.50 -9.15
N GLU A 105 7.15 3.12 -9.97
CA GLU A 105 5.74 3.04 -9.57
C GLU A 105 5.54 2.08 -8.39
N ARG A 106 6.18 0.91 -8.44
CA ARG A 106 6.13 -0.07 -7.34
C ARG A 106 6.67 0.53 -6.04
N ILE A 107 7.84 1.16 -6.07
CA ILE A 107 8.48 1.73 -4.89
C ILE A 107 7.67 2.91 -4.34
N VAL A 108 7.17 3.81 -5.20
CA VAL A 108 6.32 4.93 -4.77
C VAL A 108 5.05 4.41 -4.10
N LYS A 109 4.42 3.36 -4.65
CA LYS A 109 3.24 2.73 -4.05
C LYS A 109 3.55 2.12 -2.68
N THR A 110 4.67 1.40 -2.56
CA THR A 110 5.13 0.85 -1.28
C THR A 110 5.41 1.95 -0.26
N ALA A 111 6.17 2.99 -0.64
CA ALA A 111 6.50 4.11 0.24
C ALA A 111 5.25 4.88 0.68
N THR A 112 4.29 5.08 -0.23
CA THR A 112 2.97 5.66 0.08
C THR A 112 2.23 4.83 1.11
N GLY A 113 2.15 3.51 0.90
CA GLY A 113 1.49 2.60 1.85
C GLY A 113 2.10 2.67 3.26
N ILE A 114 3.43 2.59 3.35
CA ILE A 114 4.15 2.70 4.62
C ILE A 114 3.90 4.05 5.29
N PHE A 115 4.00 5.15 4.52
CA PHE A 115 3.75 6.50 5.05
C PHE A 115 2.32 6.63 5.59
N CYS A 116 1.31 6.15 4.85
CA CYS A 116 -0.09 6.21 5.31
C CYS A 116 -0.30 5.40 6.59
N ARG A 117 0.29 4.20 6.70
CA ARG A 117 0.15 3.35 7.89
C ARG A 117 0.80 3.99 9.11
N ILE A 118 1.99 4.57 8.96
CA ILE A 118 2.65 5.30 10.05
C ILE A 118 1.86 6.53 10.45
N LEU A 119 1.25 7.25 9.49
CA LEU A 119 0.38 8.39 9.79
C LEU A 119 -0.82 7.99 10.66
N LEU A 120 -1.41 6.82 10.43
CA LEU A 120 -2.50 6.31 11.26
C LEU A 120 -2.01 6.04 12.69
N MET A 121 -0.88 5.35 12.84
CA MET A 121 -0.27 5.07 14.15
C MET A 121 0.10 6.34 14.92
N ALA A 122 0.46 7.41 14.21
CA ALA A 122 0.82 8.69 14.81
C ALA A 122 -0.39 9.51 15.30
N LYS A 123 -1.62 9.12 14.94
CA LYS A 123 -2.86 9.82 15.28
C LYS A 123 -3.69 9.11 16.36
N GLU A 124 -3.29 7.89 16.73
CA GLU A 124 -3.85 7.10 17.85
C GLU A 124 -3.19 7.52 19.18
#